data_AF-A0A956J559-F1
#
_entry.id   AF-A0A956J559-F1
#
_cell.length_a   1.000
_cell.length_b   1.000
_cell.length_c   1.000
_cell.angle_alpha   90.00
_cell.angle_beta   90.00
_cell.angle_gamma   90.00
#
_symmetry.space_group_name_H-M   'P 1'
#
loop_
_entity.id
_entity.type
_entity.pdbx_description
1 polymer ?
#
loop_
_entity_poly.entity_id
_entity_poly.type
_entity_poly.pdbx_seq_one_letter_code
_entity_poly.pdbx_strand_id
1 'polypeptide(L)'
;MPSVSYRGERVELEAGESVLDALLRAGFEVPSSCRSGACQACVLRAEKGAPGAEAQVGLRPAQRERGCFMSCMARPSEDLEIAEAGLPSSKVRLLDVLDWGGEIFRVRLEVPAGFAYRGGQYVQLVRPGALIRAYSLASHPEDPWLELH
;
A
#
# COMPACT_ATOMS: atom_id res chain seq x y z
N MET A 1 -12.46 24.04 5.07
CA MET A 1 -12.23 22.59 5.10
C MET A 1 -10.77 22.38 4.73
N PRO A 2 -10.08 21.38 5.31
CA PRO A 2 -8.71 21.09 4.91
C PRO A 2 -8.69 20.58 3.47
N SER A 3 -7.52 20.67 2.84
CA SER A 3 -7.28 20.17 1.48
C SER A 3 -6.04 19.28 1.42
N VAL A 4 -5.95 18.48 0.37
CA VAL A 4 -4.76 17.71 0.02
C VAL A 4 -4.25 18.14 -1.35
N SER A 5 -2.97 18.46 -1.46
CA SER A 5 -2.28 18.67 -2.73
C SER A 5 -1.55 17.40 -3.16
N TYR A 6 -1.91 16.83 -4.31
CA TYR A 6 -1.35 15.59 -4.85
C TYR A 6 -1.17 15.69 -6.35
N ARG A 7 0.02 15.33 -6.86
CA ARG A 7 0.37 15.37 -8.30
C ARG A 7 0.07 16.72 -8.98
N GLY A 8 0.19 17.82 -8.22
CA GLY A 8 -0.04 19.19 -8.72
C GLY A 8 -1.50 19.66 -8.66
N GLU A 9 -2.43 18.82 -8.19
CA GLU A 9 -3.83 19.17 -8.03
C GLU A 9 -4.22 19.28 -6.56
N ARG A 10 -5.15 20.18 -6.25
CA ARG A 10 -5.69 20.39 -4.90
C ARG A 10 -7.08 19.77 -4.81
N VAL A 11 -7.27 18.93 -3.80
CA VAL A 11 -8.53 18.24 -3.50
C VAL A 11 -9.00 18.67 -2.12
N GLU A 12 -10.18 19.27 -2.04
CA GLU A 12 -10.82 19.63 -0.77
C GLU A 12 -11.39 18.37 -0.10
N LEU A 13 -11.16 18.18 1.20
CA LEU A 13 -11.73 17.07 1.97
C LEU A 13 -13.10 17.43 2.52
N GLU A 14 -14.07 16.54 2.36
CA GLU A 14 -15.35 16.59 3.06
C GLU A 14 -15.20 16.33 4.57
N ALA A 15 -16.19 16.75 5.36
CA ALA A 15 -16.15 16.57 6.81
C ALA A 15 -16.10 15.07 7.19
N GLY A 16 -15.01 14.65 7.84
CA GLY A 16 -14.79 13.26 8.24
C GLY A 16 -14.31 12.32 7.13
N GLU A 17 -14.13 12.84 5.91
CA GLU A 17 -13.62 12.09 4.77
C GLU A 17 -12.14 11.73 4.96
N SER A 18 -11.76 10.52 4.56
CA SER A 18 -10.35 10.13 4.56
C SER A 18 -9.62 10.73 3.37
N VAL A 19 -8.29 10.92 3.49
CA VAL A 19 -7.46 11.34 2.35
C VAL A 19 -7.62 10.38 1.17
N LEU A 20 -7.74 9.07 1.42
CA LEU A 20 -7.97 8.09 0.35
C LEU A 20 -9.28 8.36 -0.38
N ASP A 21 -10.39 8.52 0.34
CA ASP A 21 -11.70 8.70 -0.28
C ASP A 21 -11.77 10.01 -1.07
N ALA A 22 -11.17 11.09 -0.56
CA ALA A 22 -11.06 12.37 -1.27
C ALA A 22 -10.31 12.23 -2.59
N LEU A 23 -9.17 11.54 -2.60
CA LEU A 23 -8.38 11.30 -3.82
C LEU A 23 -9.14 10.42 -4.83
N LEU A 24 -9.80 9.36 -4.37
CA LEU A 24 -10.61 8.50 -5.24
C LEU A 24 -11.80 9.27 -5.84
N ARG A 25 -12.46 10.12 -5.05
CA ARG A 25 -13.56 11.00 -5.50
C ARG A 25 -13.10 12.01 -6.54
N ALA A 26 -11.88 12.52 -6.42
CA ALA A 26 -11.25 13.39 -7.41
C ALA A 26 -10.72 12.64 -8.66
N GLY A 27 -10.86 11.32 -8.72
CA GLY A 27 -10.48 10.50 -9.87
C GLY A 27 -9.03 10.02 -9.87
N PHE A 28 -8.29 10.19 -8.77
CA PHE A 28 -6.94 9.65 -8.66
C PHE A 28 -6.94 8.14 -8.45
N GLU A 29 -6.06 7.46 -9.16
CA GLU A 29 -5.77 6.05 -8.92
C GLU A 29 -4.77 5.91 -7.75
N VAL A 30 -5.30 5.76 -6.54
CA VAL A 30 -4.51 5.52 -5.33
C VAL A 30 -4.55 4.04 -4.96
N PRO A 31 -3.40 3.36 -4.86
CA PRO A 31 -3.36 1.96 -4.44
C PRO A 31 -4.07 1.76 -3.09
N SER A 32 -5.04 0.85 -3.02
CA SER A 32 -5.74 0.53 -1.76
C SER A 32 -6.37 -0.86 -1.77
N SER A 33 -6.60 -1.41 -0.56
CA SER A 33 -7.24 -2.72 -0.37
C SER A 33 -8.20 -2.72 0.82
N CYS A 34 -7.72 -2.88 2.06
CA CYS A 34 -8.59 -3.15 3.21
C CYS A 34 -9.38 -1.95 3.75
N ARG A 35 -8.92 -0.71 3.49
CA ARG A 35 -9.46 0.56 4.04
C ARG A 35 -9.61 0.62 5.58
N SER A 36 -8.91 -0.25 6.32
CA SER A 36 -8.95 -0.35 7.79
C SER A 36 -7.59 -0.15 8.47
N GLY A 37 -6.58 0.31 7.74
CA GLY A 37 -5.21 0.48 8.28
C GLY A 37 -4.40 -0.81 8.47
N ALA A 38 -4.91 -1.97 8.05
CA ALA A 38 -4.21 -3.24 8.26
C ALA A 38 -3.20 -3.61 7.15
N CYS A 39 -3.60 -3.51 5.88
CA CYS A 39 -2.82 -4.04 4.75
C CYS A 39 -1.66 -3.13 4.27
N GLN A 40 -1.61 -1.89 4.76
CA GLN A 40 -0.64 -0.86 4.37
C GLN A 40 -0.54 -0.59 2.85
N ALA A 41 -1.57 -0.93 2.07
CA ALA A 41 -1.55 -0.77 0.62
C ALA A 41 -1.75 0.68 0.16
N CYS A 42 -2.36 1.51 1.01
CA CYS A 42 -2.67 2.93 0.74
C CYS A 42 -1.65 3.90 1.34
N VAL A 43 -0.39 3.44 1.49
CA VAL A 43 0.66 4.25 2.09
C VAL A 43 1.12 5.32 1.11
N LEU A 44 0.96 6.57 1.53
CA LEU A 44 1.48 7.78 0.88
C LEU A 44 2.48 8.46 1.81
N ARG A 45 3.12 9.53 1.34
CA ARG A 45 4.07 10.33 2.12
C ARG A 45 3.61 11.77 2.19
N ALA A 46 3.58 12.32 3.40
CA ALA A 46 3.37 13.74 3.63
C ALA A 46 4.70 14.48 3.40
N GLU A 47 4.70 15.43 2.48
CA GLU A 47 5.82 16.34 2.21
C GLU A 47 5.70 17.61 3.04
N LYS A 48 4.46 18.07 3.29
CA LYS A 48 4.14 19.14 4.24
C LYS A 48 2.82 18.83 4.96
N GLY A 49 2.68 19.38 6.17
CA GLY A 49 1.53 19.16 7.04
C GLY A 49 1.59 17.84 7.81
N ALA A 50 0.58 17.58 8.64
CA ALA A 50 0.52 16.40 9.50
C ALA A 50 -0.67 15.49 9.13
N PRO A 51 -0.43 14.22 8.76
CA PRO A 51 -1.50 13.29 8.39
C PRO A 51 -2.29 12.74 9.59
N GLY A 52 -1.87 13.05 10.82
CA GLY A 52 -2.43 12.54 12.06
C GLY A 52 -1.74 11.25 12.55
N ALA A 53 -1.65 11.09 13.88
CA ALA A 53 -0.94 9.96 14.50
C ALA A 53 -1.60 8.60 14.19
N GLU A 54 -2.94 8.56 14.13
CA GLU A 54 -3.69 7.34 13.81
C GLU A 54 -3.34 6.79 12.42
N ALA A 55 -3.07 7.67 11.46
CA ALA A 55 -2.68 7.28 10.10
C ALA A 55 -1.28 6.64 10.03
N GLN A 56 -0.50 6.70 11.11
CA GLN A 56 0.84 6.14 11.20
C GLN A 56 0.92 4.90 12.11
N VAL A 57 -0.20 4.48 12.71
CA VAL A 57 -0.24 3.28 13.55
C VAL A 57 0.10 2.04 12.72
N GLY A 58 0.98 1.18 13.23
CA GLY A 58 1.43 -0.04 12.54
C GLY A 58 2.54 0.18 11.50
N LEU A 59 2.86 1.43 11.13
CA LEU A 59 4.03 1.72 10.29
C LEU A 59 5.33 1.58 11.10
N ARG A 60 6.39 1.12 10.43
CA ARG A 60 7.73 1.04 11.05
C ARG A 60 8.25 2.44 11.38
N PRO A 61 9.09 2.62 12.42
CA PRO A 61 9.68 3.91 12.77
C PRO A 61 10.27 4.67 11.57
N ALA A 62 11.10 4.00 10.77
CA ALA A 62 11.71 4.59 9.58
C ALA A 62 10.69 5.04 8.50
N GLN A 63 9.52 4.41 8.42
CA GLN A 63 8.44 4.87 7.52
C GLN A 63 7.80 6.14 8.08
N ARG A 64 7.54 6.19 9.38
CA ARG A 64 6.94 7.36 10.05
C ARG A 64 7.85 8.58 9.98
N GLU A 65 9.14 8.39 10.23
CA GLU A 65 10.18 9.44 10.13
C GLU A 65 10.28 10.02 8.71
N ARG A 66 10.03 9.19 7.69
CA ARG A 66 9.95 9.63 6.29
C ARG A 66 8.64 10.34 5.94
N GLY A 67 7.73 10.53 6.89
CA GLY A 67 6.41 11.12 6.66
C GLY A 67 5.40 10.17 6.03
N CYS A 68 5.66 8.85 6.00
CA CYS A 68 4.69 7.90 5.46
C CYS A 68 3.46 7.77 6.36
N PHE A 69 2.29 7.60 5.75
CA PHE A 69 1.01 7.42 6.44
C PHE A 69 0.03 6.63 5.57
N MET A 70 -0.98 6.02 6.20
CA MET A 70 -2.05 5.30 5.53
C MET A 70 -3.18 6.27 5.18
N SER A 71 -3.37 6.56 3.90
CA SER A 71 -4.36 7.54 3.43
C SER A 71 -5.80 7.20 3.79
N CYS A 72 -6.16 5.93 3.95
CA CYS A 72 -7.50 5.51 4.41
C CYS A 72 -7.79 5.85 5.88
N MET A 73 -6.74 6.08 6.68
CA MET A 73 -6.85 6.42 8.10
C MET A 73 -6.62 7.91 8.35
N ALA A 74 -6.09 8.65 7.38
CA ALA A 74 -5.78 10.07 7.54
C ALA A 74 -7.02 10.94 7.37
N ARG A 75 -7.29 11.75 8.40
CA ARG A 75 -8.33 12.80 8.43
C ARG A 75 -7.70 14.08 8.98
N PRO A 76 -6.83 14.74 8.20
CA PRO A 76 -6.07 15.88 8.70
C PRO A 76 -7.01 17.05 9.04
N SER A 77 -6.65 17.84 10.05
CA SER A 77 -7.35 19.08 10.40
C SER A 77 -6.84 20.30 9.64
N GLU A 78 -5.73 20.16 8.94
CA GLU A 78 -5.01 21.20 8.20
C GLU A 78 -4.67 20.73 6.78
N ASP A 79 -4.20 21.65 5.94
CA ASP A 79 -3.77 21.33 4.58
C ASP A 79 -2.56 20.36 4.57
N LEU A 80 -2.54 19.44 3.60
CA LEU A 80 -1.51 18.42 3.44
C LEU A 80 -0.93 18.45 2.02
N GLU A 81 0.39 18.47 1.88
CA GLU A 81 1.06 18.21 0.60
C GLU A 81 1.57 16.77 0.61
N ILE A 82 1.21 15.97 -0.40
CA ILE A 82 1.49 14.54 -0.41
C ILE A 82 2.11 14.06 -1.72
N ALA A 83 2.89 12.99 -1.60
CA ALA A 83 3.52 12.30 -2.71
C ALA A 83 3.44 10.78 -2.53
N GLU A 84 3.84 10.07 -3.59
CA GLU A 84 4.08 8.63 -3.52
C GLU A 84 5.09 8.31 -2.41
N ALA A 85 4.86 7.23 -1.67
CA ALA A 85 5.78 6.81 -0.61
C ALA A 85 7.11 6.25 -1.13
N GLY A 86 7.20 5.97 -2.44
CA GLY A 86 8.40 5.38 -3.06
C GLY A 86 8.77 4.04 -2.43
N LEU A 87 7.77 3.17 -2.23
CA LEU A 87 8.03 1.84 -1.69
C LEU A 87 8.84 1.00 -2.70
N PRO A 88 9.85 0.23 -2.26
CA PRO A 88 10.58 -0.66 -3.14
C PRO A 88 9.61 -1.63 -3.84
N SER A 89 9.71 -1.71 -5.16
CA SER A 89 8.93 -2.64 -5.97
C SER A 89 9.84 -3.28 -7.02
N SER A 90 9.49 -4.49 -7.44
CA SER A 90 10.22 -5.21 -8.47
C SER A 90 9.21 -5.91 -9.35
N LYS A 91 9.43 -5.87 -10.67
CA LYS A 91 8.68 -6.72 -11.58
C LYS A 91 9.16 -8.15 -11.38
N VAL A 92 8.21 -9.07 -11.29
CA VAL A 92 8.46 -10.50 -11.15
C VAL A 92 7.67 -11.26 -12.20
N ARG A 93 8.23 -12.35 -12.69
CA ARG A 93 7.56 -13.31 -13.55
C ARG A 93 6.71 -14.27 -12.72
N LEU A 94 5.51 -14.52 -13.22
CA LEU A 94 4.66 -15.62 -12.78
C LEU A 94 5.24 -16.94 -13.30
N LEU A 95 5.56 -17.86 -12.40
CA LEU A 95 6.13 -19.17 -12.73
C LEU A 95 5.05 -20.22 -12.92
N ASP A 96 4.08 -20.28 -12.00
CA ASP A 96 3.02 -21.29 -12.01
C ASP A 96 1.78 -20.80 -11.24
N VAL A 97 0.61 -21.31 -11.65
CA VAL A 97 -0.66 -21.15 -10.94
C VAL A 97 -1.36 -22.50 -10.91
N LEU A 98 -1.61 -23.01 -9.71
CA LEU A 98 -2.33 -24.25 -9.49
C LEU A 98 -3.66 -23.96 -8.79
N ASP A 99 -4.74 -24.46 -9.38
CA ASP A 99 -6.08 -24.42 -8.79
C ASP A 99 -6.23 -25.52 -7.71
N TRP A 100 -6.63 -25.14 -6.50
CA TRP A 100 -6.89 -26.02 -5.36
C TRP A 100 -8.38 -26.16 -5.01
N GLY A 101 -9.27 -25.96 -5.99
CA GLY A 101 -10.70 -26.22 -5.84
C GLY A 101 -11.60 -25.02 -6.14
N GLY A 102 -11.19 -24.12 -7.03
CA GLY A 102 -11.95 -22.98 -7.56
C GLY A 102 -11.95 -21.74 -6.69
N GLU A 103 -11.64 -21.86 -5.39
CA GLU A 103 -11.60 -20.74 -4.44
C GLU A 103 -10.19 -20.34 -4.00
N ILE A 104 -9.25 -21.29 -4.02
CA ILE A 104 -7.86 -21.08 -3.60
C ILE A 104 -6.94 -21.45 -4.76
N PHE A 105 -5.97 -20.58 -5.02
CA PHE A 105 -4.97 -20.78 -6.07
C PHE A 105 -3.58 -20.68 -5.47
N ARG A 106 -2.76 -21.72 -5.63
CA ARG A 106 -1.34 -21.62 -5.35
C ARG A 106 -0.65 -20.89 -6.49
N VAL A 107 -0.09 -19.72 -6.21
CA VAL A 107 0.67 -18.90 -7.14
C VAL A 107 2.15 -18.97 -6.79
N ARG A 108 3.00 -19.26 -7.78
CA ARG A 108 4.46 -19.19 -7.64
C ARG A 108 5.03 -18.09 -8.51
N LEU A 109 5.86 -17.25 -7.91
CA LEU A 109 6.56 -16.14 -8.56
C LEU A 109 8.06 -16.36 -8.48
N GLU A 110 8.81 -15.82 -9.44
CA GLU A 110 10.27 -15.80 -9.31
C GLU A 110 10.69 -14.93 -8.12
N VAL A 111 11.82 -15.28 -7.51
CA VAL A 111 12.42 -14.48 -6.44
C VAL A 111 13.20 -13.32 -7.08
N PRO A 112 12.82 -12.04 -6.85
CA PRO A 112 13.58 -10.93 -7.37
C PRO A 112 15.00 -10.90 -6.78
N ALA A 113 15.96 -10.39 -7.57
CA ALA A 113 17.35 -10.28 -7.12
C ALA A 113 17.46 -9.47 -5.81
N GLY A 114 18.16 -10.03 -4.81
CA GLY A 114 18.33 -9.40 -3.50
C GLY A 114 17.09 -9.37 -2.63
N PHE A 115 16.02 -10.08 -2.99
CA PHE A 115 14.81 -10.18 -2.18
C PHE A 115 15.02 -11.17 -1.03
N ALA A 116 15.01 -10.65 0.19
CA ALA A 116 15.10 -11.43 1.42
C ALA A 116 13.90 -11.14 2.32
N TYR A 117 13.39 -12.18 2.98
CA TYR A 117 12.25 -12.07 3.89
C TYR A 117 12.36 -13.10 5.03
N ARG A 118 11.46 -12.97 6.01
CA ARG A 118 11.28 -13.88 7.14
C ARG A 118 9.88 -14.48 7.09
N GLY A 119 9.74 -15.70 7.61
CA GLY A 119 8.42 -16.33 7.77
C GLY A 119 7.44 -15.43 8.52
N GLY A 120 6.18 -15.40 8.05
CA GLY A 120 5.13 -14.52 8.57
C GLY A 120 5.06 -13.13 7.94
N GLN A 121 5.97 -12.79 7.02
CA GLN A 121 5.85 -11.57 6.21
C GLN A 121 4.90 -11.75 5.02
N TYR A 122 4.47 -10.63 4.46
CA TYR A 122 3.62 -10.57 3.27
C TYR A 122 4.26 -9.66 2.22
N VAL A 123 3.81 -9.81 0.98
CA VAL A 123 4.12 -8.91 -0.14
C VAL A 123 2.85 -8.25 -0.64
N GLN A 124 3.02 -7.12 -1.32
CA GLN A 124 1.94 -6.48 -2.04
C GLN A 124 2.11 -6.76 -3.54
N LEU A 125 1.14 -7.45 -4.13
CA LEU A 125 1.06 -7.58 -5.58
C LEU A 125 0.36 -6.35 -6.14
N VAL A 126 0.99 -5.70 -7.11
CA VAL A 126 0.48 -4.51 -7.78
C VAL A 126 0.22 -4.86 -9.23
N ARG A 127 -1.04 -4.73 -9.67
CA ARG A 127 -1.43 -4.79 -11.08
C ARG A 127 -1.63 -3.36 -11.61
N PRO A 128 -1.35 -3.09 -12.90
CA PRO A 128 -1.72 -1.82 -13.53
C PRO A 128 -3.20 -1.45 -13.27
N GLY A 129 -3.48 -0.16 -13.07
CA GLY A 129 -4.81 0.35 -12.67
C GLY A 129 -5.06 0.35 -11.15
N ALA A 130 -4.01 0.58 -10.35
CA ALA A 130 -4.05 0.70 -8.88
C ALA A 130 -4.61 -0.49 -8.06
N LEU A 131 -4.80 -1.67 -8.66
CA LEU A 131 -5.16 -2.86 -7.91
C LEU A 131 -3.94 -3.38 -7.15
N ILE A 132 -3.99 -3.27 -5.83
CA ILE A 132 -2.94 -3.74 -4.92
C ILE A 132 -3.53 -4.68 -3.88
N ARG A 133 -2.91 -5.83 -3.65
CA ARG A 133 -3.36 -6.80 -2.65
C ARG A 133 -2.19 -7.37 -1.87
N ALA A 134 -2.39 -7.48 -0.56
CA ALA A 134 -1.40 -8.07 0.33
C ALA A 134 -1.61 -9.60 0.37
N TYR A 135 -0.54 -10.35 0.14
CA TYR A 135 -0.52 -11.81 0.21
C TYR A 135 0.64 -12.25 1.12
N SER A 136 0.33 -13.10 2.09
CA SER A 136 1.35 -13.71 2.94
C SER A 136 2.26 -14.61 2.11
N LEU A 137 3.56 -14.61 2.41
CA LEU A 137 4.51 -15.52 1.79
C LEU A 137 4.36 -16.91 2.44
N ALA A 138 3.96 -17.89 1.64
CA ALA A 138 3.78 -19.29 2.03
C ALA A 138 5.04 -20.14 1.80
N SER A 139 5.99 -19.68 0.99
CA SER A 139 7.29 -20.34 0.77
C SER A 139 8.28 -20.09 1.92
N HIS A 140 9.28 -20.96 2.04
CA HIS A 140 10.44 -20.73 2.89
C HIS A 140 11.43 -19.74 2.22
N PRO A 141 12.16 -18.88 2.96
CA PRO A 141 13.10 -17.92 2.37
C PRO A 141 14.23 -18.52 1.51
N GLU A 142 14.48 -19.82 1.64
CA GLU A 142 15.49 -20.55 0.84
C GLU A 142 14.89 -21.25 -0.39
N ASP A 143 13.55 -21.21 -0.57
CA ASP A 143 12.91 -21.78 -1.74
C ASP A 143 13.25 -20.95 -2.99
N PRO A 144 13.36 -21.59 -4.18
CA PRO A 144 13.71 -20.88 -5.41
C PRO A 144 12.52 -20.10 -6.02
N TRP A 145 11.39 -20.01 -5.32
CA TRP A 145 10.20 -19.26 -5.70
C TRP A 145 9.57 -18.57 -4.48
N LEU A 146 8.81 -17.51 -4.73
CA LEU A 146 7.84 -17.00 -3.76
C LEU A 146 6.51 -17.73 -3.99
N GLU A 147 5.93 -18.31 -2.95
CA GLU A 147 4.62 -18.96 -3.00
C GLU A 147 3.56 -18.14 -2.26
N LEU A 148 2.39 -18.00 -2.87
CA LEU A 148 1.21 -17.30 -2.34
C LEU A 148 -0.01 -18.20 -2.52
N HIS A 149 -1.01 -18.10 -1.64
CA HIS A 149 -2.30 -18.80 -1.74
C HIS A 149 -3.46 -17.79 -1.76
#